data_AF-A0AAD3RTW3-F1
#
_entry.id   AF-A0AAD3RTW3-F1
#
_cell.length_a   1.000
_cell.length_b   1.000
_cell.length_c   1.000
_cell.angle_alpha   90.00
_cell.angle_beta   90.00
_cell.angle_gamma   90.00
#
_symmetry.space_group_name_H-M   'P 1'
#
loop_
_entity.id
_entity.type
_entity.pdbx_description
1 polymer ?
#
loop_
_entity_poly.entity_id
_entity_poly.type
_entity_poly.pdbx_seq_one_letter_code
_entity_poly.pdbx_strand_id
1 'polypeptide(L)'
;MLCEQNAKTRVDDAFARGYLSPAMRDWAMASCISAQPSFDLFIEKSIPLSAHLFQPAATSTMPPGFAQNGGAAIRSAEEIAICEQLGLKPGSLLD
;
A
#
# COMPACT_ATOMS: atom_id res chain seq x y z
N MET A 1 -33.67 -1.21 -8.21
CA MET A 1 -32.28 -1.51 -8.62
C MET A 1 -31.46 -0.26 -8.96
N LEU A 2 -32.00 0.77 -9.64
CA LEU A 2 -31.21 1.97 -10.00
C LEU A 2 -30.69 2.79 -8.79
N CYS A 3 -31.47 2.96 -7.72
CA CYS A 3 -31.03 3.69 -6.53
C CYS A 3 -29.87 3.00 -5.79
N GLU A 4 -29.93 1.68 -5.64
CA GLU A 4 -28.89 0.90 -4.96
C GLU A 4 -27.58 0.93 -5.74
N GLN A 5 -27.65 0.81 -7.07
CA GLN A 5 -26.47 0.92 -7.93
C GLN A 5 -25.85 2.32 -7.86
N ASN A 6 -26.66 3.38 -7.88
CA ASN A 6 -26.18 4.76 -7.75
C ASN A 6 -25.51 5.01 -6.40
N ALA A 7 -26.10 4.49 -5.33
CA ALA A 7 -25.57 4.63 -3.99
C ALA A 7 -24.27 3.83 -3.82
N LYS A 8 -24.17 2.63 -4.40
CA LYS A 8 -22.92 1.86 -4.46
C LYS A 8 -21.80 2.63 -5.16
N THR A 9 -22.09 3.21 -6.33
CA THR A 9 -21.10 4.01 -7.08
C THR A 9 -20.57 5.18 -6.25
N ARG A 10 -21.44 5.88 -5.51
CA ARG A 10 -21.03 7.00 -4.63
C ARG A 10 -20.18 6.55 -3.46
N VAL A 11 -20.55 5.45 -2.79
CA VAL A 11 -19.78 4.89 -1.68
C VAL A 11 -18.41 4.40 -2.14
N ASP A 12 -18.35 3.78 -3.32
CA ASP A 12 -17.09 3.31 -3.90
C ASP A 12 -16.17 4.49 -4.28
N ASP A 13 -16.70 5.58 -4.84
CA ASP A 13 -15.94 6.82 -5.09
C ASP A 13 -15.40 7.44 -3.80
N ALA A 14 -16.27 7.63 -2.79
CA ALA A 14 -15.88 8.18 -1.50
C ALA A 14 -14.81 7.33 -0.79
N PHE A 15 -14.91 6.01 -0.92
CA PHE A 15 -13.89 5.08 -0.41
C PHE A 15 -12.58 5.20 -1.19
N ALA A 16 -12.62 5.21 -2.53
CA ALA A 16 -11.42 5.32 -3.36
C ALA A 16 -10.67 6.62 -3.11
N ARG A 17 -11.39 7.71 -2.81
CA ARG A 17 -10.84 9.01 -2.45
C ARG A 17 -10.39 9.10 -0.97
N GLY A 18 -10.59 8.05 -0.18
CA GLY A 18 -10.09 7.96 1.18
C GLY A 18 -10.93 8.67 2.25
N TYR A 19 -12.19 8.99 1.95
CA TYR A 19 -13.13 9.58 2.93
C TYR A 19 -13.80 8.52 3.79
N LEU A 20 -13.82 7.27 3.32
CA LEU A 20 -14.41 6.13 4.03
C LEU A 20 -13.33 5.11 4.39
N SER A 21 -13.45 4.52 5.57
CA SER A 21 -12.70 3.32 5.95
C SER A 21 -13.48 2.05 5.56
N PRO A 22 -12.85 0.87 5.52
CA PRO A 22 -13.55 -0.38 5.18
C PRO A 22 -14.74 -0.67 6.12
N ALA A 23 -14.58 -0.40 7.42
CA ALA A 23 -15.62 -0.60 8.41
C ALA A 23 -16.84 0.33 8.24
N MET A 24 -16.68 1.43 7.51
CA MET A 24 -17.77 2.40 7.27
C MET A 24 -18.61 2.07 6.05
N ARG A 25 -18.24 1.07 5.23
CA ARG A 25 -18.90 0.80 3.95
C ARG A 25 -20.39 0.46 4.10
N ASP A 26 -20.75 -0.40 5.05
CA ASP A 26 -22.15 -0.80 5.26
C ASP A 26 -23.01 0.36 5.76
N TRP A 27 -22.47 1.15 6.71
CA TRP A 27 -23.12 2.38 7.17
C TRP A 27 -23.29 3.38 6.02
N ALA A 28 -22.24 3.64 5.24
CA ALA A 28 -22.27 4.57 4.12
C ALA A 28 -23.29 4.15 3.06
N MET A 29 -23.40 2.85 2.81
CA MET A 29 -24.38 2.28 1.90
C MET A 29 -25.81 2.52 2.39
N ALA A 30 -26.09 2.21 3.66
CA ALA A 30 -27.39 2.46 4.28
C ALA A 30 -27.74 3.96 4.32
N SER A 31 -26.77 4.83 4.63
CA SER A 31 -26.96 6.28 4.69
C SER A 31 -27.18 6.90 3.31
N CYS A 32 -26.50 6.43 2.27
CA CYS A 32 -26.70 6.91 0.91
C CYS A 32 -28.12 6.55 0.39
N ILE A 33 -28.64 5.37 0.76
CA ILE A 33 -30.00 4.93 0.37
C ILE A 33 -31.09 5.65 1.17
N SER A 34 -30.90 5.85 2.49
CA SER A 34 -31.95 6.35 3.39
C SER A 34 -31.89 7.86 3.63
N ALA A 35 -30.72 8.48 3.55
CA ALA A 35 -30.47 9.87 3.97
C ALA A 35 -29.31 10.50 3.18
N GLN A 36 -29.44 10.55 1.85
CA GLN A 36 -28.37 11.02 0.97
C GLN A 36 -27.81 12.42 1.30
N PRO A 37 -28.61 13.44 1.68
CA PRO A 37 -28.06 14.75 2.05
C PRO A 37 -27.11 14.71 3.26
N SER A 38 -27.38 13.81 4.22
CA SER A 38 -26.53 13.63 5.40
C SER A 38 -25.21 12.96 5.03
N PHE A 39 -25.25 12.00 4.09
CA PHE A 39 -24.04 11.39 3.54
C PHE A 39 -23.18 12.42 2.78
N ASP A 40 -23.80 13.22 1.92
CA ASP A 40 -23.08 14.24 1.15
C ASP A 40 -22.44 15.30 2.08
N LEU A 41 -23.15 15.74 3.13
CA LEU A 41 -22.60 16.64 4.15
C LEU A 41 -21.43 16.00 4.93
N PHE A 42 -21.52 14.71 5.26
CA PHE A 42 -20.42 14.00 5.91
C PHE A 42 -19.17 14.01 5.04
N ILE A 43 -19.28 13.73 3.74
CA ILE A 43 -18.15 13.74 2.81
C ILE A 43 -17.58 15.17 2.68
N GLU A 44 -18.42 16.20 2.62
CA GLU A 44 -17.98 17.60 2.55
C GLU A 44 -17.15 18.03 3.77
N LYS A 45 -17.53 17.59 4.97
CA LYS A 45 -16.86 17.97 6.24
C LYS A 45 -15.72 17.04 6.63
N SER A 46 -15.60 15.88 6.00
CA SER A 46 -14.58 14.89 6.36
C SER A 46 -13.23 15.21 5.75
N ILE A 47 -12.18 14.89 6.49
CA ILE A 47 -10.81 14.85 5.97
C ILE A 47 -10.60 13.45 5.36
N PRO A 48 -9.90 13.31 4.22
CA PRO A 48 -9.64 12.01 3.61
C PRO A 48 -8.58 11.21 4.41
N LEU A 49 -8.96 10.73 5.60
CA LEU A 49 -8.08 10.08 6.57
C LEU A 49 -7.45 8.79 6.05
N SER A 50 -8.12 8.09 5.12
CA SER A 50 -7.66 6.80 4.61
C SER A 50 -7.00 6.88 3.24
N ALA A 51 -6.92 8.08 2.63
CA ALA A 51 -6.40 8.26 1.27
C ALA A 51 -4.97 7.72 1.10
N HIS A 52 -4.13 7.87 2.11
CA HIS A 52 -2.74 7.40 2.07
C HIS A 52 -2.54 6.01 2.68
N LEU A 53 -3.54 5.46 3.38
CA LEU A 53 -3.43 4.17 4.06
C LEU A 53 -3.67 2.99 3.12
N PHE A 54 -4.55 3.17 2.13
CA PHE A 54 -4.91 2.14 1.16
C PHE A 54 -4.39 2.43 -0.24
N GLN A 55 -3.60 3.50 -0.41
CA GLN A 55 -2.88 3.71 -1.65
C GLN A 55 -1.93 2.54 -1.86
N PRO A 56 -1.98 1.85 -3.02
CA PRO A 56 -0.96 0.88 -3.38
C PRO A 56 0.39 1.59 -3.26
N ALA A 57 1.25 1.10 -2.38
CA ALA A 57 2.63 1.57 -2.34
C ALA A 57 3.16 1.38 -3.76
N ALA A 58 3.71 2.42 -4.37
CA ALA A 58 4.41 2.36 -5.65
C ALA A 58 5.67 1.49 -5.49
N THR A 59 5.48 0.20 -5.24
CA THR A 59 6.48 -0.84 -5.09
C THR A 59 6.78 -1.39 -6.48
N SER A 60 7.17 -0.48 -7.37
CA SER A 60 7.92 -0.82 -8.58
C SER A 60 9.08 0.15 -8.77
N THR A 61 9.61 0.67 -7.68
CA THR A 61 10.98 1.16 -7.66
C THR A 61 11.73 0.28 -6.71
N MET A 62 12.65 -0.51 -7.28
CA MET A 62 13.77 -1.05 -6.52
C MET A 62 14.26 0.03 -5.55
N PRO A 63 14.56 -0.31 -4.28
CA PRO A 63 15.19 0.63 -3.37
C PRO A 63 16.35 1.31 -4.10
N PRO A 64 16.52 2.64 -4.03
CA PRO A 64 17.69 3.30 -4.61
C PRO A 64 18.96 2.63 -4.04
N GLY A 65 19.61 1.80 -4.86
CA GLY A 65 20.69 0.90 -4.47
C GLY A 65 20.60 -0.53 -5.02
N PHE A 66 19.40 -1.03 -5.38
CA PHE A 66 19.22 -2.41 -5.86
C PHE A 66 19.59 -2.62 -7.35
N ALA A 67 19.65 -1.55 -8.14
CA ALA A 67 19.88 -1.64 -9.60
C ALA A 67 21.36 -1.66 -10.03
N GLN A 68 22.33 -1.71 -9.10
CA GLN A 68 23.76 -1.65 -9.47
C GLN A 68 24.57 -2.92 -9.17
N ASN A 69 23.98 -3.93 -8.50
CA ASN A 69 24.67 -5.20 -8.22
C ASN A 69 24.05 -6.37 -8.99
N GLY A 70 23.58 -6.12 -10.20
CA GLY A 70 23.31 -7.18 -11.17
C GLY A 70 24.63 -7.71 -11.75
N GLY A 71 25.21 -8.73 -11.12
CA GLY A 71 26.02 -9.71 -11.88
C GLY A 71 27.53 -9.77 -11.67
N ALA A 72 28.10 -9.16 -10.64
CA ALA A 72 29.46 -9.51 -10.21
C ALA A 72 29.55 -9.42 -8.68
N ALA A 73 29.67 -10.56 -8.01
CA ALA A 73 30.09 -10.60 -6.62
C ALA A 73 31.47 -9.92 -6.54
N ILE A 74 31.49 -8.64 -6.13
CA ILE A 74 32.71 -8.01 -5.67
C ILE A 74 33.05 -8.78 -4.39
N ARG A 75 33.95 -9.76 -4.49
CA ARG A 75 34.52 -10.47 -3.35
C ARG A 75 35.24 -9.44 -2.51
N SER A 76 34.53 -8.93 -1.53
CA SER A 76 35.05 -7.88 -0.68
C SER A 76 36.12 -8.47 0.24
N ALA A 77 37.18 -7.71 0.55
CA ALA A 77 38.30 -8.21 1.37
C ALA A 77 37.81 -8.67 2.75
N GLU A 78 36.73 -8.04 3.22
CA GLU A 78 36.04 -8.40 4.45
C GLU A 78 35.40 -9.79 4.38
N GLU A 79 34.83 -10.19 3.24
CA GLU A 79 34.21 -11.51 3.08
C GLU A 79 35.25 -12.63 3.19
N ILE A 80 36.44 -12.41 2.63
CA ILE A 80 37.57 -13.34 2.71
C ILE A 80 38.03 -13.47 4.16
N ALA A 81 38.22 -12.35 4.86
CA ALA A 81 38.64 -12.35 6.27
C ALA A 81 37.62 -13.06 7.17
N ILE A 82 36.32 -12.86 6.94
CA ILE A 82 35.26 -13.56 7.67
C ILE A 82 35.29 -15.06 7.37
N CYS A 83 35.44 -15.47 6.10
CA CYS A 83 35.53 -16.88 5.74
C CYS A 83 36.75 -17.54 6.39
N GLU A 84 37.92 -16.89 6.39
CA GLU A 84 39.13 -17.40 7.06
C GLU A 84 38.93 -17.55 8.58
N GLN A 85 38.34 -16.55 9.24
CA GLN A 85 38.04 -16.62 10.67
C GLN A 85 37.13 -17.80 11.03
N LEU A 86 36.19 -18.12 10.14
CA LEU A 86 35.22 -19.20 10.33
C LEU A 86 35.70 -20.56 9.79
N GLY A 87 36.89 -20.64 9.18
CA GLY A 87 37.39 -21.85 8.53
C GLY A 87 36.59 -22.26 7.29
N LEU A 88 35.86 -21.32 6.69
CA LEU A 88 35.03 -21.52 5.51
C LEU A 88 35.80 -21.21 4.23
N LYS A 89 35.38 -21.83 3.13
CA LYS A 89 35.94 -21.48 1.81
C LYS A 89 35.40 -20.12 1.37
N PRO A 90 36.23 -19.25 0.77
CA PRO A 90 35.76 -17.99 0.19
C PRO A 90 34.60 -18.22 -0.78
N GLY A 91 33.50 -17.45 -0.64
CA GLY A 91 32.26 -17.62 -1.40
C GLY A 91 31.24 -18.57 -0.78
N SER A 92 31.46 -19.11 0.42
CA SER A 92 30.44 -19.90 1.15
C SER A 92 29.30 -19.04 1.72
N LEU A 93 29.43 -17.71 1.66
CA LEU A 93 28.44 -16.74 2.17
C LEU A 93 27.49 -16.21 1.09
N LEU A 94 27.56 -16.77 -0.12
CA LEU A 94 26.67 -16.43 -1.23
C LEU A 94 25.44 -17.34 -1.16
N ASP A 95 24.26 -16.77 -0.94
CA ASP A 95 22.93 -17.41 -1.12
C ASP A 95 22.44 -17.19 -2.56
#